data_AF-A0A073IIE1-F1
#
_entry.id   AF-A0A073IIE1-F1
#
_cell.length_a   1.000
_cell.length_b   1.000
_cell.length_c   1.000
_cell.angle_alpha   90.00
_cell.angle_beta   90.00
_cell.angle_gamma   90.00
#
_symmetry.space_group_name_H-M   'P 1'
#
loop_
_entity.id
_entity.type
_entity.pdbx_description
1 polymer ?
#
loop_
_entity_poly.entity_id
_entity_poly.type
_entity_poly.pdbx_seq_one_letter_code
_entity_poly.pdbx_strand_id
1 'polypeptide(L)'
;MKSVIYVLTALGVIGLAFWAYRENYATQAVLNDTDKLRVQIRTTHARLAVLRAEWAFQNRPDRLRDLAEWNFERLQLLPLHPDQFGQVDEVQYPAPDLLPITNPVDVSSMNAEDKL
;
A
#
# COMPACT_ATOMS: atom_id res chain seq x y z
N MET A 1 -58.61 34.01 -24.10
CA MET A 1 -58.02 33.60 -22.81
C MET A 1 -57.78 32.09 -22.71
N LYS A 2 -58.79 31.24 -22.96
CA LYS A 2 -58.65 29.77 -22.84
C LYS A 2 -57.60 29.15 -23.78
N SER A 3 -57.51 29.64 -25.03
CA SER A 3 -56.53 29.16 -26.02
C SER A 3 -55.08 29.38 -25.60
N VAL A 4 -54.77 30.52 -24.99
CA VAL A 4 -53.41 30.84 -24.50
C VAL A 4 -52.99 29.86 -23.41
N ILE A 5 -53.91 29.53 -22.51
CA ILE A 5 -53.65 28.55 -21.44
C ILE A 5 -53.37 27.17 -22.04
N TYR A 6 -54.16 26.72 -23.03
CA TYR A 6 -53.92 25.43 -23.69
C TYR A 6 -52.56 25.36 -24.39
N VAL A 7 -52.18 26.43 -25.12
CA VAL A 7 -50.87 26.50 -25.78
C VAL A 7 -49.73 26.47 -24.76
N LEU A 8 -49.83 27.25 -23.68
CA LEU A 8 -48.83 27.23 -22.60
C LEU A 8 -48.71 25.86 -21.95
N THR A 9 -49.81 25.18 -21.67
CA THR A 9 -49.77 23.82 -21.10
C THR A 9 -49.15 22.81 -22.07
N ALA A 10 -49.47 22.90 -23.37
CA ALA A 10 -48.87 22.02 -24.37
C ALA A 10 -47.35 22.24 -24.48
N LEU A 11 -46.90 23.50 -24.49
CA LEU A 11 -45.47 23.83 -24.46
C LEU A 11 -44.80 23.34 -23.17
N GLY A 12 -45.48 23.44 -22.02
CA GLY A 12 -44.98 22.89 -20.76
C GLY A 12 -44.77 21.37 -20.82
N VAL A 13 -45.74 20.63 -21.36
CA VAL A 13 -45.63 19.16 -21.53
C VAL A 13 -44.51 18.79 -22.50
N ILE A 14 -44.36 19.51 -23.62
CA ILE A 14 -43.27 19.29 -24.57
C ILE A 14 -41.91 19.55 -23.91
N GLY A 15 -41.79 20.63 -23.12
CA GLY A 15 -40.57 20.93 -22.37
C GLY A 15 -40.20 19.84 -21.36
N LEU A 16 -41.18 19.31 -20.63
CA LEU A 16 -40.98 18.20 -19.70
C LEU A 16 -40.59 16.91 -20.42
N ALA A 17 -41.21 16.61 -21.56
CA ALA A 17 -40.86 15.44 -22.37
C ALA A 17 -39.41 15.52 -22.86
N PHE A 18 -38.98 16.69 -23.34
CA PHE A 18 -37.60 16.92 -23.76
C PHE A 18 -36.62 16.80 -22.58
N TRP A 19 -36.96 17.38 -21.43
CA TRP A 19 -36.13 17.31 -20.23
C TRP A 19 -35.96 15.87 -19.74
N ALA A 20 -37.06 15.11 -19.64
CA ALA A 20 -37.02 13.71 -19.21
C ALA A 20 -36.22 12.83 -20.17
N TYR A 21 -36.35 13.07 -21.49
CA TYR A 21 -35.56 12.38 -22.49
C TYR A 21 -34.06 12.67 -22.32
N ARG A 22 -33.69 13.95 -22.18
CA ARG A 22 -32.29 14.35 -21.95
C ARG A 22 -31.72 13.72 -20.68
N GLU A 23 -32.48 13.71 -19.59
CA GLU A 23 -32.04 13.12 -18.31
C GLU A 23 -31.83 11.61 -18.43
N ASN A 24 -32.68 10.93 -19.20
CA ASN A 24 -32.52 9.51 -19.48
C ASN A 24 -31.21 9.22 -20.23
N TYR A 25 -30.85 10.04 -21.22
CA TYR A 25 -29.56 9.91 -21.93
C TYR A 25 -28.37 10.17 -21.02
N ALA A 26 -28.45 11.20 -20.16
CA ALA A 26 -27.39 11.50 -19.20
C ALA A 26 -27.16 10.32 -18.25
N THR A 27 -28.24 9.72 -17.76
CA THR A 27 -28.19 8.52 -16.90
C THR A 27 -27.56 7.34 -17.63
N GLN A 28 -28.00 7.06 -18.85
CA GLN A 28 -27.47 5.96 -19.66
C GLN A 28 -25.98 6.14 -19.99
N ALA A 29 -25.53 7.37 -20.22
CA ALA A 29 -24.12 7.67 -20.47
C ALA A 29 -23.25 7.30 -19.25
N VAL A 30 -23.67 7.74 -18.05
CA VAL A 30 -22.94 7.43 -16.81
C VAL A 30 -22.93 5.93 -16.52
N LEU A 31 -24.06 5.23 -16.73
CA LEU A 31 -24.13 3.78 -16.59
C LEU A 31 -23.13 3.07 -17.51
N ASN A 32 -23.12 3.44 -18.79
CA ASN A 32 -22.20 2.85 -19.77
C ASN A 32 -20.72 3.06 -19.38
N ASP A 33 -20.37 4.24 -18.88
CA ASP A 33 -19.00 4.52 -18.45
C ASP A 33 -18.61 3.75 -17.18
N THR A 34 -19.54 3.60 -16.24
CA THR A 34 -19.31 2.76 -15.06
C THR A 34 -19.12 1.29 -15.41
N ASP A 35 -19.86 0.78 -16.40
CA ASP A 35 -19.73 -0.61 -16.85
C ASP A 35 -18.41 -0.85 -17.60
N LYS A 36 -17.97 0.09 -18.44
CA LYS A 36 -16.63 0.06 -19.04
C LYS A 36 -15.55 0.03 -17.96
N LEU A 37 -15.64 0.89 -16.95
CA LEU A 37 -14.67 0.93 -15.85
C LEU A 37 -14.65 -0.39 -15.07
N ARG A 38 -15.82 -0.97 -14.76
CA ARG A 38 -15.92 -2.27 -14.10
C ARG A 38 -15.27 -3.39 -14.91
N VAL A 39 -15.44 -3.38 -16.24
CA VAL A 39 -14.74 -4.33 -17.12
C VAL A 39 -13.23 -4.16 -17.00
N GLN A 40 -12.71 -2.93 -17.08
CA GLN A 40 -11.27 -2.65 -16.95
C GLN A 40 -10.70 -3.07 -15.58
N ILE A 41 -11.45 -2.85 -14.50
CA ILE A 41 -11.08 -3.31 -13.16
C ILE A 41 -10.97 -4.84 -13.14
N ARG A 42 -11.97 -5.55 -13.67
CA ARG A 42 -11.95 -7.02 -13.72
C ARG A 42 -10.77 -7.56 -14.54
N THR A 43 -10.48 -6.99 -15.71
CA THR A 43 -9.35 -7.44 -16.54
C THR A 43 -8.02 -7.18 -15.85
N THR A 44 -7.87 -6.05 -15.17
CA THR A 44 -6.67 -5.73 -14.40
C THR A 44 -6.47 -6.69 -13.23
N HIS A 45 -7.53 -7.00 -12.47
CA HIS A 45 -7.46 -8.00 -11.40
C HIS A 45 -7.12 -9.40 -11.90
N ALA A 46 -7.67 -9.82 -13.04
CA ALA A 46 -7.30 -11.09 -13.66
C ALA A 46 -5.81 -11.14 -14.01
N ARG A 47 -5.26 -10.07 -14.58
CA ARG A 47 -3.82 -9.96 -14.87
C ARG A 47 -2.97 -10.01 -13.60
N LEU A 48 -3.38 -9.32 -12.54
CA LEU A 48 -2.71 -9.37 -11.24
C LEU A 48 -2.72 -10.78 -10.64
N ALA A 49 -3.82 -11.52 -10.77
CA ALA A 49 -3.90 -12.90 -10.27
C ALA A 49 -2.88 -13.80 -10.98
N VAL A 50 -2.75 -13.68 -12.31
CA VAL A 50 -1.74 -14.42 -13.09
C VAL A 50 -0.32 -14.03 -12.65
N LEU A 51 -0.02 -12.74 -12.52
CA LEU A 51 1.30 -12.29 -12.08
C LEU A 51 1.67 -12.78 -10.67
N ARG A 52 0.70 -12.82 -9.75
CA ARG A 52 0.91 -13.39 -8.42
C ARG A 52 1.16 -14.89 -8.46
N ALA A 53 0.46 -15.62 -9.31
CA ALA A 53 0.68 -17.05 -9.50
C ALA A 53 2.08 -17.33 -10.08
N GLU A 54 2.52 -16.51 -11.04
CA GLU A 54 3.84 -16.60 -11.65
C GLU A 54 4.94 -16.26 -10.63
N TRP A 55 4.75 -15.20 -9.84
CA TRP A 55 5.64 -14.89 -8.73
C TRP A 55 5.71 -16.03 -7.71
N ALA A 56 4.58 -16.61 -7.33
CA ALA A 56 4.54 -17.73 -6.39
C ALA A 56 5.24 -18.98 -6.98
N PHE A 57 5.14 -19.20 -8.29
CA PHE A 57 5.84 -20.28 -8.98
C PHE A 57 7.36 -20.09 -9.01
N GLN A 58 7.83 -18.86 -9.25
CA GLN A 58 9.25 -18.54 -9.24
C GLN A 58 9.85 -18.58 -7.84
N ASN A 59 9.11 -18.17 -6.81
CA ASN A 59 9.57 -18.11 -5.41
C ASN A 59 9.34 -19.41 -4.62
N ARG A 60 9.08 -20.54 -5.29
CA ARG A 60 8.97 -21.83 -4.58
C ARG A 60 10.31 -22.18 -3.95
N PRO A 61 10.37 -22.45 -2.63
CA PRO A 61 11.63 -22.64 -1.92
C PRO A 61 12.44 -23.81 -2.48
N ASP A 62 11.77 -24.90 -2.87
CA ASP A 62 12.43 -26.08 -3.44
C ASP A 62 13.14 -25.73 -4.75
N ARG A 63 12.45 -25.03 -5.67
CA ARG A 63 13.05 -24.56 -6.93
C ARG A 63 14.24 -23.63 -6.69
N LEU A 64 14.13 -22.71 -5.73
CA LEU A 64 15.21 -21.79 -5.41
C LEU A 64 16.43 -22.52 -4.85
N ARG A 65 16.22 -23.56 -4.04
CA ARG A 65 17.30 -24.45 -3.55
C ARG A 65 17.97 -25.20 -4.70
N ASP A 66 17.18 -25.82 -5.58
CA ASP A 66 17.71 -26.54 -6.75
C ASP A 66 18.55 -25.61 -7.64
N LEU A 67 18.06 -24.38 -7.89
CA LEU A 67 18.78 -23.38 -8.68
C LEU A 67 20.07 -22.90 -8.01
N ALA A 68 20.07 -22.75 -6.67
CA ALA A 68 21.26 -22.39 -5.92
C ALA A 68 22.31 -23.50 -5.97
N GLU A 69 21.89 -24.77 -5.86
CA GLU A 69 22.76 -25.93 -5.97
C GLU A 69 23.37 -26.04 -7.37
N TRP A 70 22.57 -25.90 -8.43
CA TRP A 70 23.07 -25.93 -9.81
C TRP A 70 24.04 -24.79 -10.14
N ASN A 71 23.93 -23.65 -9.45
CA ASN A 71 24.80 -22.48 -9.66
C ASN A 71 25.80 -22.29 -8.51
N PHE A 72 26.10 -23.36 -7.75
CA PHE A 72 26.91 -23.27 -6.54
C PHE A 72 28.31 -22.70 -6.77
N GLU A 73 28.97 -23.03 -7.89
CA GLU A 73 30.30 -22.51 -8.24
C GLU A 73 30.35 -20.97 -8.21
N ARG A 74 29.27 -20.31 -8.67
CA ARG A 74 29.17 -18.85 -8.74
C ARG A 74 28.55 -18.24 -7.49
N LEU A 75 27.52 -18.89 -6.93
CA LEU A 75 26.72 -18.32 -5.84
C LEU A 75 27.30 -18.63 -4.46
N GLN A 76 27.95 -19.79 -4.29
CA GLN A 76 28.51 -20.28 -3.02
C GLN A 76 27.52 -20.19 -1.84
N LEU A 77 26.23 -20.35 -2.13
CA LEU A 77 25.16 -20.31 -1.14
C LEU A 77 25.01 -21.68 -0.48
N LEU A 78 24.94 -21.69 0.84
CA LEU A 78 24.62 -22.86 1.64
C LEU A 78 23.22 -22.73 2.25
N PRO A 79 22.50 -23.85 2.47
CA PRO A 79 21.24 -23.81 3.19
C PRO A 79 21.39 -23.18 4.57
N LEU A 80 20.48 -22.26 4.90
CA LEU A 80 20.41 -21.71 6.25
C LEU A 80 19.75 -22.74 7.17
N HIS A 81 20.44 -23.13 8.22
CA HIS A 81 19.91 -24.03 9.24
C HIS A 81 19.36 -23.23 10.44
N PRO A 82 18.37 -23.79 11.18
CA PRO A 82 17.74 -23.10 12.31
C PRO A 82 18.71 -22.69 13.43
N ASP A 83 19.79 -23.44 13.62
CA ASP A 83 20.86 -23.18 14.58
C ASP A 83 21.75 -21.99 14.20
N GLN A 84 21.66 -21.49 12.96
CA GLN A 84 22.38 -20.31 12.49
C GLN A 84 21.63 -19.00 12.76
N PHE A 85 20.39 -19.06 13.25
CA PHE A 85 19.69 -17.88 13.75
C PHE A 85 20.18 -17.56 15.16
N GLY A 86 20.71 -16.34 15.35
CA GLY A 86 21.09 -15.85 16.67
C GLY A 86 19.87 -15.63 17.57
N GLN A 87 20.06 -15.73 18.87
CA GLN A 87 19.03 -15.38 19.85
C GLN A 87 18.87 -13.86 19.96
N VAL A 88 17.71 -13.41 20.43
CA VAL A 88 17.37 -11.98 20.49
C VAL A 88 18.35 -11.20 21.38
N ASP A 89 18.86 -11.84 22.43
CA ASP A 89 19.87 -11.32 23.36
C ASP A 89 21.29 -11.27 22.77
N GLU A 90 21.53 -11.94 21.64
CA GLU A 90 22.79 -11.87 20.88
C GLU A 90 22.80 -10.72 19.86
N VAL A 91 21.67 -10.01 19.70
CA VAL A 91 21.57 -8.83 18.82
C VAL A 91 22.14 -7.61 19.53
N GLN A 92 23.30 -7.14 19.06
CA GLN A 92 23.91 -5.93 19.58
C GLN A 92 23.08 -4.70 19.19
N TYR A 93 22.40 -4.08 20.16
CA TYR A 93 21.71 -2.82 19.95
C TYR A 93 22.72 -1.66 19.91
N PRO A 94 22.49 -0.63 19.08
CA PRO A 94 23.32 0.56 19.08
C PRO A 94 23.33 1.18 20.48
N ALA A 95 24.50 1.65 20.91
CA ALA A 95 24.62 2.35 22.19
C ALA A 95 23.68 3.56 22.17
N PRO A 96 22.92 3.82 23.26
CA PRO A 96 22.10 5.02 23.33
C PRO A 96 23.00 6.24 23.18
N ASP A 97 22.57 7.20 22.36
CA ASP A 97 23.26 8.48 22.21
C ASP A 97 23.42 9.11 23.60
N LEU A 98 24.65 9.48 23.95
CA LEU A 98 24.90 10.22 25.18
C LEU A 98 24.13 11.53 25.09
N LEU A 99 23.11 11.67 25.94
CA LEU A 99 22.38 12.93 26.07
C LEU A 99 23.39 14.03 26.43
N PRO A 100 23.23 15.25 25.88
CA PRO A 100 24.09 16.36 26.25
C PRO A 100 24.02 16.58 27.77
N ILE A 101 25.18 16.68 28.42
CA ILE A 101 25.26 16.99 29.85
C ILE A 101 24.76 18.43 30.04
N THR A 102 23.50 18.58 30.46
CA THR A 102 22.83 19.88 30.61
C THR A 102 23.12 20.55 31.95
N ASN A 103 23.57 19.79 32.95
CA ASN A 103 23.85 20.30 34.28
C ASN A 103 25.04 19.57 34.93
N PRO A 104 26.27 20.09 34.77
CA PRO A 104 27.44 19.50 35.44
C PRO A 104 27.39 19.81 36.95
N VAL A 105 27.49 18.78 37.78
CA VAL A 105 27.71 18.90 39.22
C VAL A 105 29.18 18.64 39.49
N ASP A 106 29.87 19.64 40.03
CA ASP A 106 31.29 19.53 40.38
C ASP A 106 31.43 18.81 41.73
N VAL A 107 32.10 17.65 41.75
CA VAL A 107 32.30 16.84 42.95
C VAL A 107 33.78 16.92 43.33
N SER A 108 34.15 17.92 44.13
CA SER A 108 35.48 17.99 44.75
C SER A 108 35.52 17.13 46.01
N SER A 109 36.35 16.09 46.02
CA SER A 109 36.69 15.33 47.22
C SER A 109 37.68 16.13 48.10
N MET A 110 37.19 17.17 48.77
CA MET A 110 37.97 17.91 49.77
C MET A 110 37.79 17.23 51.14
N ASN A 111 38.72 16.35 51.50
CA ASN A 111 39.09 16.12 52.90
C ASN A 111 40.63 16.11 52.94
N ALA A 112 41.17 17.32 52.98
CA ALA A 112 42.56 17.58 53.28
C ALA A 112 42.78 17.38 54.79
N GLU A 113 43.53 16.31 55.11
CA GLU A 113 44.43 16.13 56.24
C GLU A 113 44.25 17.05 57.47
N ASP A 114 43.65 16.50 58.54
CA ASP A 114 43.79 17.01 59.90
C ASP A 114 45.25 16.83 60.36
N LYS A 115 45.95 17.93 60.63
CA LYS A 115 47.30 17.95 61.21
C LYS A 115 47.23 17.73 62.73
N LEU A 116 48.18 16.92 63.22
CA LEU A 116 48.53 16.65 64.62
C LEU A 116 48.55 17.89 65.52
#